data_AF-A0A923X748-F1
#
_entry.id   AF-A0A923X748-F1
#
_cell.length_a   1.000
_cell.length_b   1.000
_cell.length_c   1.000
_cell.angle_alpha   90.00
_cell.angle_beta   90.00
_cell.angle_gamma   90.00
#
_symmetry.space_group_name_H-M   'P 1'
#
loop_
_entity.id
_entity.type
_entity.pdbx_description
1 polymer ?
#
loop_
_entity_poly.entity_id
_entity_poly.type
_entity_poly.pdbx_seq_one_letter_code
_entity_poly.pdbx_strand_id
1 'polypeptide(L)'
;MSINVNFLKSTTDLIETSPEIKSFIYQQILDFDPFVTSETVILVLARDPHRIESETDSLEMTDDEKIEADKKRNLHRIAIILKENDSSIEAEAFHENIYEAIKLAKEKLVTELIEIQNEIENPTERLNAIQQAGNASQIH
;
A
#
# COMPACT_ATOMS: atom_id res chain seq x y z
N MET A 1 -17.65 -8.62 -22.18
CA MET A 1 -16.47 -7.83 -22.59
C MET A 1 -15.24 -8.49 -22.01
N SER A 2 -14.17 -8.64 -22.78
CA SER A 2 -12.97 -9.34 -22.34
C SER A 2 -12.16 -8.45 -21.39
N ILE A 3 -11.95 -8.93 -20.16
CA ILE A 3 -10.92 -8.43 -19.24
C ILE A 3 -9.61 -8.34 -20.05
N ASN A 4 -8.87 -7.24 -19.96
CA ASN A 4 -7.62 -7.09 -20.69
C ASN A 4 -6.48 -7.89 -20.00
N VAL A 5 -6.68 -9.21 -19.91
CA VAL A 5 -5.82 -10.18 -19.20
C VAL A 5 -4.36 -10.10 -19.66
N ASN A 6 -4.15 -9.65 -20.90
CA ASN A 6 -2.83 -9.50 -21.51
C ASN A 6 -1.97 -8.43 -20.82
N PHE A 7 -2.56 -7.30 -20.41
CA PHE A 7 -1.80 -6.22 -19.76
C PHE A 7 -1.39 -6.60 -18.33
N LEU A 8 -2.28 -7.30 -17.63
CA LEU A 8 -1.99 -7.82 -16.29
C LEU A 8 -0.91 -8.86 -16.30
N LYS A 9 -1.06 -9.84 -17.19
CA LYS A 9 -0.04 -10.85 -17.42
C LYS A 9 1.30 -10.19 -17.72
N SER A 10 1.32 -9.15 -18.57
CA SER A 10 2.54 -8.38 -18.82
C SER A 10 3.12 -7.71 -17.58
N THR A 11 2.30 -7.16 -16.69
CA THR A 11 2.80 -6.49 -15.46
C THR A 11 3.34 -7.51 -14.46
N THR A 12 2.63 -8.62 -14.24
CA THR A 12 3.10 -9.73 -13.41
C THR A 12 4.39 -10.33 -13.97
N ASP A 13 4.42 -10.60 -15.28
CA ASP A 13 5.60 -11.13 -15.97
C ASP A 13 6.79 -10.18 -15.82
N LEU A 14 6.59 -8.85 -15.91
CA LEU A 14 7.65 -7.86 -15.70
C LEU A 14 8.25 -7.95 -14.30
N ILE A 15 7.42 -8.07 -13.26
CA ILE A 15 7.88 -8.22 -11.87
C ILE A 15 8.64 -9.55 -11.68
N GLU A 16 8.16 -10.63 -12.28
CA GLU A 16 8.74 -11.97 -12.10
C GLU A 16 10.00 -12.21 -12.93
N THR A 17 10.13 -11.57 -14.09
CA THR A 17 11.20 -11.88 -15.05
C THR A 17 12.26 -10.80 -15.17
N SER A 18 11.94 -9.53 -14.88
CA SER A 18 12.92 -8.43 -14.99
C SER A 18 13.79 -8.32 -13.73
N PRO A 19 15.11 -8.56 -13.82
CA PRO A 19 16.02 -8.38 -12.68
C PRO A 19 16.10 -6.92 -12.21
N GLU A 20 15.93 -5.98 -13.13
CA GLU A 20 15.96 -4.54 -12.85
C GLU A 20 14.78 -4.12 -11.96
N ILE A 21 13.58 -4.56 -12.31
CA ILE A 21 12.36 -4.28 -11.55
C ILE A 21 12.42 -4.96 -10.18
N LYS A 22 12.89 -6.22 -10.10
CA LYS A 22 13.10 -6.90 -8.81
C LYS A 22 14.07 -6.13 -7.93
N SER A 23 15.22 -5.76 -8.47
CA SER A 23 16.25 -5.02 -7.71
C SER A 23 15.69 -3.67 -7.22
N PHE A 24 14.91 -2.99 -8.06
CA PHE A 24 14.23 -1.76 -7.68
C PHE A 24 13.23 -1.99 -6.55
N ILE A 25 12.39 -3.02 -6.63
CA ILE A 25 11.47 -3.40 -5.54
C ILE A 25 12.25 -3.65 -4.25
N TYR A 26 13.34 -4.43 -4.30
CA TYR A 26 14.19 -4.67 -3.13
C TYR A 26 14.78 -3.40 -2.53
N GLN A 27 15.13 -2.40 -3.34
CA GLN A 27 15.57 -1.11 -2.84
C GLN A 27 14.42 -0.32 -2.19
N GLN A 28 13.21 -0.36 -2.76
CA GLN A 28 12.06 0.36 -2.19
C GLN A 28 11.59 -0.23 -0.86
N ILE A 29 11.66 -1.55 -0.69
CA ILE A 29 11.18 -2.19 0.56
C ILE A 29 12.06 -1.90 1.77
N LEU A 30 13.33 -1.49 1.58
CA LEU A 30 14.22 -1.12 2.69
C LEU A 30 13.70 0.09 3.47
N ASP A 31 12.88 0.94 2.83
CA ASP A 31 12.24 2.07 3.51
C ASP A 31 11.24 1.60 4.59
N PHE A 32 10.84 0.32 4.59
CA PHE A 32 9.97 -0.26 5.61
C PHE A 32 10.72 -0.76 6.84
N ASP A 33 12.05 -0.91 6.79
CA ASP A 33 12.88 -1.46 7.88
C ASP A 33 12.60 -0.82 9.26
N PRO A 34 12.35 0.50 9.39
CA PRO A 34 12.04 1.12 10.69
C PRO A 34 10.69 0.69 11.28
N PHE A 35 9.79 0.13 10.48
CA PHE A 35 8.40 -0.13 10.82
C PHE A 35 8.04 -1.63 10.90
N VAL A 36 8.95 -2.50 10.47
CA VAL A 36 8.71 -3.94 10.34
C VAL A 36 9.65 -4.74 11.24
N THR A 37 9.27 -5.98 11.53
CA THR A 37 10.14 -6.94 12.23
C THR A 37 10.66 -8.00 11.26
N SER A 38 11.57 -8.86 11.73
CA SER A 38 12.04 -10.02 10.97
C SER A 38 10.94 -11.04 10.63
N GLU A 39 9.79 -10.97 11.31
CA GLU A 39 8.65 -11.85 11.07
C GLU A 39 7.67 -11.27 10.03
N THR A 40 7.82 -10.00 9.68
CA THR A 40 6.95 -9.34 8.70
C THR A 40 7.22 -9.89 7.29
N VAL A 41 6.17 -10.31 6.61
CA VAL A 41 6.19 -10.76 5.22
C VAL A 41 5.75 -9.60 4.32
N ILE A 42 6.59 -9.25 3.35
CA ILE A 42 6.30 -8.22 2.35
C ILE A 42 5.89 -8.89 1.04
N LEU A 43 4.69 -8.58 0.56
CA LEU A 43 4.19 -9.05 -0.74
C LEU A 43 4.04 -7.86 -1.69
N VAL A 44 4.55 -8.00 -2.90
CA VAL A 44 4.37 -7.03 -3.99
C VAL A 44 3.62 -7.70 -5.12
N LEU A 45 2.45 -7.18 -5.46
CA LEU A 45 1.52 -7.79 -6.40
C LEU A 45 1.13 -6.81 -7.51
N ALA A 46 1.12 -7.31 -8.74
CA ALA A 46 0.40 -6.66 -9.83
C ALA A 46 -1.08 -7.05 -9.74
N ARG A 47 -1.97 -6.07 -9.64
CA ARG A 47 -3.43 -6.27 -9.56
C ARG A 47 -4.11 -5.78 -10.84
N ASP A 48 -5.32 -6.31 -11.09
CA ASP A 48 -6.16 -5.87 -12.21
C ASP A 48 -6.58 -4.41 -12.03
N PRO A 49 -6.23 -3.48 -12.94
CA PRO A 49 -6.69 -2.10 -12.85
C PRO A 49 -8.22 -1.99 -12.99
N HIS A 50 -8.90 -2.98 -13.59
CA HIS A 50 -10.35 -2.97 -13.82
C HIS A 50 -11.19 -3.47 -12.64
N ARG A 51 -10.60 -4.24 -11.71
CA ARG A 51 -11.39 -4.90 -10.66
C ARG A 51 -12.01 -3.95 -9.63
N ILE A 52 -11.55 -2.70 -9.53
CA ILE A 52 -12.17 -1.72 -8.61
C ILE A 52 -13.50 -1.20 -9.16
N GLU A 53 -13.62 -1.07 -10.47
CA GLU A 53 -14.83 -0.49 -11.11
C GLU A 53 -15.95 -1.53 -11.31
N SER A 54 -15.67 -2.81 -11.03
CA SER A 54 -16.60 -3.93 -11.28
C SER A 54 -17.69 -4.10 -10.20
N GLU A 55 -17.64 -3.36 -9.09
CA GLU A 55 -18.76 -3.31 -8.12
C GLU A 55 -19.81 -2.24 -8.50
N THR A 56 -19.51 -1.39 -9.48
CA THR A 56 -20.45 -0.42 -10.05
C THR A 56 -20.94 -0.95 -11.40
N ASP A 57 -21.75 -2.01 -11.35
CA ASP A 57 -22.29 -2.66 -12.54
C ASP A 57 -23.18 -1.70 -13.38
N SER A 58 -22.56 -1.14 -14.42
CA SER A 58 -22.88 -1.40 -15.82
C SER A 58 -24.25 -1.01 -16.42
N LEU A 59 -24.85 0.14 -16.07
CA LEU A 59 -25.93 0.69 -16.93
C LEU A 59 -25.92 2.21 -17.25
N GLU A 60 -25.18 3.08 -16.58
CA GLU A 60 -25.19 4.53 -16.89
C GLU A 60 -23.83 5.22 -16.71
N MET A 61 -22.77 4.73 -17.36
CA MET A 61 -21.52 5.50 -17.41
C MET A 61 -21.63 6.63 -18.44
N THR A 62 -21.36 7.84 -18.00
CA THR A 62 -21.20 9.02 -18.86
C THR A 62 -19.98 8.84 -19.78
N ASP A 63 -19.92 9.61 -20.88
CA ASP A 63 -18.79 9.51 -21.80
C ASP A 63 -17.47 9.93 -21.16
N ASP A 64 -17.50 10.83 -20.17
CA ASP A 64 -16.32 11.23 -19.40
C ASP A 64 -15.80 10.07 -18.51
N GLU A 65 -16.69 9.32 -17.87
CA GLU A 65 -16.32 8.14 -17.06
C GLU A 65 -15.77 7.00 -17.92
N LYS A 66 -16.26 6.84 -19.16
CA LYS A 66 -15.68 5.88 -20.11
C LYS A 66 -14.26 6.28 -20.51
N ILE A 67 -14.00 7.57 -20.73
CA ILE A 67 -12.65 8.07 -21.06
C ILE A 67 -11.69 7.85 -19.89
N GLU A 68 -12.14 8.07 -18.65
CA GLU A 68 -11.33 7.77 -17.46
C GLU A 68 -11.05 6.27 -17.30
N ALA A 69 -12.06 5.42 -17.44
CA ALA A 69 -11.90 3.97 -17.41
C ALA A 69 -10.93 3.49 -18.50
N ASP A 70 -11.01 4.08 -19.70
CA ASP A 70 -10.12 3.81 -20.83
C ASP A 70 -8.68 4.24 -20.56
N LYS A 71 -8.45 5.38 -19.89
CA LYS A 71 -7.11 5.79 -19.44
C LYS A 71 -6.53 4.81 -18.42
N LYS A 72 -7.35 4.29 -17.51
CA LYS A 72 -6.91 3.32 -16.49
C LYS A 72 -6.52 1.95 -17.05
N ARG A 73 -6.94 1.60 -18.27
CA ARG A 73 -6.62 0.31 -18.92
C ARG A 73 -5.14 0.07 -19.15
N ASN A 74 -4.36 1.14 -19.26
CA ASN A 74 -2.94 1.09 -19.55
C ASN A 74 -2.08 1.40 -18.33
N LEU A 75 -2.69 1.44 -17.13
CA LEU A 75 -1.98 1.72 -15.90
C LEU A 75 -1.58 0.42 -15.20
N HIS A 76 -0.32 0.35 -14.79
CA HIS A 76 0.12 -0.64 -13.81
C HIS A 76 -0.53 -0.33 -12.47
N ARG A 77 -1.26 -1.29 -11.91
CA ARG A 77 -1.76 -1.26 -10.54
C ARG A 77 -0.87 -2.17 -9.68
N ILE A 78 -0.11 -1.55 -8.79
CA ILE A 78 0.79 -2.26 -7.87
C ILE A 78 0.25 -2.12 -6.46
N ALA A 79 0.17 -3.24 -5.76
CA ALA A 79 -0.14 -3.31 -4.35
C ALA A 79 1.07 -3.83 -3.57
N ILE A 80 1.38 -3.19 -2.45
CA ILE A 80 2.37 -3.64 -1.47
C ILE A 80 1.61 -3.96 -0.19
N ILE A 81 1.85 -5.16 0.34
CA ILE A 81 1.19 -5.68 1.54
C ILE A 81 2.27 -6.03 2.54
N LEU A 82 2.18 -5.49 3.75
CA LEU A 82 2.96 -5.93 4.90
C LEU A 82 2.05 -6.79 5.77
N LYS A 83 2.47 -8.02 6.04
CA LYS A 83 1.72 -8.96 6.87
C LYS A 83 2.57 -9.42 8.03
N GLU A 84 2.02 -9.32 9.23
CA GLU A 84 2.64 -9.84 10.44
C GLU A 84 1.57 -10.51 11.31
N ASN A 85 1.75 -11.80 11.58
CA ASN A 85 0.74 -12.63 12.24
C ASN A 85 -0.63 -12.56 11.52
N ASP A 86 -1.66 -12.11 12.24
CA ASP A 86 -3.04 -11.93 11.75
C ASP A 86 -3.33 -10.51 11.25
N SER A 87 -2.36 -9.59 11.39
CA SER A 87 -2.49 -8.20 10.94
C SER A 87 -1.88 -8.02 9.56
N SER A 88 -2.53 -7.19 8.74
CA SER A 88 -1.98 -6.76 7.46
C SER A 88 -2.34 -5.31 7.18
N ILE A 89 -1.39 -4.60 6.60
CA ILE A 89 -1.56 -3.26 6.06
C ILE A 89 -1.18 -3.30 4.58
N GLU A 90 -1.96 -2.64 3.74
CA GLU A 90 -1.71 -2.62 2.31
C GLU A 90 -1.96 -1.25 1.71
N ALA A 91 -1.15 -0.91 0.71
CA ALA A 91 -1.40 0.26 -0.11
C ALA A 91 -1.20 -0.09 -1.58
N GLU A 92 -1.94 0.61 -2.43
CA GLU A 92 -1.86 0.45 -3.87
C GLU A 92 -1.82 1.78 -4.62
N ALA A 93 -1.21 1.72 -5.80
CA ALA A 93 -1.09 2.87 -6.70
C ALA A 93 -1.18 2.46 -8.17
N PHE A 94 -1.53 3.44 -8.99
CA PHE A 94 -1.74 3.32 -10.42
C PHE A 94 -0.81 4.27 -11.16
N HIS A 95 -0.08 3.76 -12.14
CA HIS A 95 0.74 4.60 -13.01
C HIS A 95 1.04 3.92 -14.35
N GLU A 96 1.26 4.70 -15.42
CA GLU A 96 1.66 4.18 -16.74
C GLU A 96 3.05 3.52 -16.72
N ASN A 97 3.87 3.92 -15.75
CA ASN A 97 5.22 3.40 -15.52
C ASN A 97 5.24 2.58 -14.22
N ILE A 98 5.68 1.33 -14.32
CA ILE A 98 5.73 0.39 -13.20
C ILE A 98 6.63 0.87 -12.04
N TYR A 99 7.75 1.54 -12.32
CA TYR A 99 8.65 2.07 -11.30
C TYR A 99 7.96 3.14 -10.44
N GLU A 100 7.24 4.05 -11.10
CA GLU A 100 6.45 5.07 -10.41
C GLU A 100 5.27 4.46 -9.66
N ALA A 101 4.59 3.46 -10.23
CA ALA A 101 3.52 2.75 -9.53
C ALA A 101 4.02 2.08 -8.23
N ILE A 102 5.19 1.43 -8.26
CA ILE A 102 5.83 0.85 -7.08
C ILE A 102 6.16 1.93 -6.05
N LYS A 103 6.79 3.03 -6.50
CA LYS A 103 7.20 4.14 -5.63
C LYS A 103 5.99 4.77 -4.93
N LEU A 104 4.93 5.07 -5.68
CA LEU A 104 3.70 5.66 -5.13
C LEU A 104 3.00 4.72 -4.15
N ALA A 105 2.95 3.41 -4.44
CA ALA A 105 2.38 2.43 -3.52
C ALA A 105 3.17 2.39 -2.21
N LYS A 106 4.50 2.41 -2.28
CA LYS A 106 5.39 2.47 -1.12
C LYS A 106 5.22 3.76 -0.32
N GLU A 107 5.19 4.93 -0.97
CA GLU A 107 5.03 6.21 -0.29
C GLU A 107 3.70 6.31 0.48
N LYS A 108 2.61 5.78 -0.09
CA LYS A 108 1.33 5.68 0.62
C LYS A 108 1.44 4.81 1.86
N LEU A 109 2.06 3.63 1.73
CA LEU A 109 2.20 2.69 2.84
C LEU A 109 3.08 3.24 3.98
N VAL A 110 4.20 3.87 3.63
CA VAL A 110 5.06 4.56 4.60
C VAL A 110 4.30 5.67 5.32
N THR A 111 3.48 6.44 4.61
CA THR A 111 2.65 7.49 5.21
C THR A 111 1.70 6.89 6.25
N GLU A 112 0.99 5.82 5.90
CA GLU A 112 0.06 5.13 6.80
C GLU A 112 0.76 4.53 8.03
N LEU A 113 1.95 3.95 7.86
CA LEU A 113 2.77 3.46 8.98
C LEU A 113 3.22 4.58 9.93
N ILE A 114 3.60 5.73 9.38
CA ILE A 114 3.95 6.92 10.19
C ILE A 114 2.73 7.40 10.97
N GLU A 115 1.55 7.43 10.36
CA GLU A 115 0.30 7.79 11.05
C GLU A 115 0.01 6.83 12.21
N ILE A 116 0.10 5.52 11.99
CA ILE A 116 -0.07 4.50 13.03
C ILE A 116 0.96 4.69 14.17
N GLN A 117 2.22 4.92 13.83
CA GLN A 117 3.26 5.17 14.84
C GLN A 117 2.95 6.43 15.68
N ASN A 118 2.53 7.51 15.03
CA ASN A 118 2.19 8.77 15.70
C ASN A 118 0.96 8.63 16.62
N GLU A 119 -0.03 7.81 16.24
CA GLU A 119 -1.17 7.50 17.10
C GLU A 119 -0.73 6.77 18.38
N ILE A 120 0.16 5.79 18.26
CA ILE A 120 0.72 5.06 19.40
C ILE A 120 1.57 6.00 20.29
N GLU A 121 2.28 6.94 19.68
CA GLU A 121 3.17 7.86 20.38
C GLU A 121 2.45 9.03 21.06
N ASN A 122 1.11 9.19 20.95
CA ASN A 122 0.37 10.37 21.43
C ASN A 122 0.62 10.66 22.94
N PRO A 123 1.50 11.63 23.30
CA PRO A 123 2.18 11.68 24.60
C PRO A 123 1.37 12.25 25.75
N THR A 124 0.20 12.85 25.48
CA THR A 124 -0.60 13.55 26.51
C THR A 124 -1.18 12.58 27.54
N GLU A 125 -1.57 11.37 27.13
CA GLU A 125 -2.03 10.33 28.06
C GLU A 125 -0.88 9.72 28.86
N ARG A 126 0.28 9.50 28.22
CA ARG A 126 1.48 8.96 28.88
C ARG A 126 1.97 9.90 29.99
N LEU A 127 1.92 11.21 29.78
CA LEU A 127 2.28 12.22 30.78
C LEU A 127 1.27 12.33 31.92
N ASN A 128 -0.03 12.26 31.64
CA ASN A 128 -1.06 12.25 32.69
C ASN A 128 -0.94 11.02 33.60
N ALA A 129 -0.64 9.84 33.04
CA ALA A 129 -0.44 8.61 33.81
C ALA A 129 0.81 8.67 34.72
N ILE A 130 1.92 9.22 34.22
CA ILE A 130 3.15 9.41 35.02
C ILE A 130 2.90 10.41 36.16
N GLN A 131 2.15 11.49 35.91
CA GLN A 131 1.82 12.48 36.94
C GLN A 131 0.86 11.91 38.01
N GLN A 132 -0.13 11.09 37.64
CA GLN A 132 -0.97 10.40 38.62
C GLN A 132 -0.19 9.39 39.47
N ALA A 133 0.70 8.60 38.85
CA ALA A 133 1.53 7.64 39.56
C ALA A 133 2.55 8.30 40.51
N GLY A 134 3.10 9.46 40.12
CA GLY A 134 3.99 10.26 40.97
C GLY A 134 3.29 10.85 42.20
N ASN A 135 2.01 11.20 42.10
CA ASN A 135 1.22 11.75 43.22
C ASN A 135 0.70 10.67 44.19
N ALA A 136 0.43 9.45 43.72
CA ALA A 136 -0.04 8.34 44.58
C ALA A 136 1.03 7.80 45.53
N SER A 137 2.32 7.93 45.17
CA SER A 137 3.45 7.48 46.01
C SER A 137 3.86 8.47 47.11
N GLN A 138 3.19 9.63 47.24
CA GLN A 138 3.51 10.64 48.27
C GLN A 138 2.58 10.62 49.49
N ILE A 139 1.64 9.67 49.57
CA ILE A 139 0.81 9.47 50.76
C ILE A 139 1.35 8.26 51.54
N HIS A 140 2.42 8.47 52.31
CA HIS A 140 2.70 7.69 53.53
C HIS A 140 3.74 8.34 54.43
#